data_AF-A0A3M1D3V6-F1
#
_entry.id   AF-A0A3M1D3V6-F1
#
_cell.length_a   1.000
_cell.length_b   1.000
_cell.length_c   1.000
_cell.angle_alpha   90.00
_cell.angle_beta   90.00
_cell.angle_gamma   90.00
#
_symmetry.space_group_name_H-M   'P 1'
#
loop_
_entity.id
_entity.type
_entity.pdbx_description
1 polymer ?
#
loop_
_entity_poly.entity_id
_entity_poly.type
_entity_poly.pdbx_seq_one_letter_code
_entity_poly.pdbx_strand_id
1 'polypeptide(L)'
;MKRDLYGVSRGKLAATLMALALASCFLAACSARGTESLEEPIINGSPDTSTEHQAVVFLLVISSSGAWSCSGTLITPTAVLTAGHCTVAQNGRVVKPQDVTVYFGNAVGSMTDRAVAGVYPHPQYEPIVPVPNDIALLVLAEPAPDWVTPIPPLPPQLGLTEADVGAEIEYVGFGLDENGNSGRKLHVNGTIDVICGAQGGCPASMVPNSFCADMRQGGTCSGDSGGPAFIKRNGTEYVCGVTSYGDWNCSYYGCSTKVDGHWQFIQDVVGTDKPNGSICVSDAQCRSGFCRDGYCCESECAEPCMACDIPKQEGKCLPAPDGHPCTDGDPCNGTEICLSQVCTNQNDPPDCSTADPCVQGSCEQGTGCVYVPVQDGTACDNNDACDGPDTCQGGICTSSGEPLNCDDGNPCTSDECNPATGCFHRSVEDGTSCSDGDACNGQEVCQAGQCVSSEPLDCDDANACTEDTCDPAVGCSHTELPEGSNCGEGRTCQQGLCLPAPSGGCGCSSNGTADGGLMLFTLIGLLLATRKK
;
A
#
# COMPACT_ATOMS: atom_id res chain seq x y z
N MET A 1 -47.09 51.16 11.49
CA MET A 1 -46.77 52.40 10.73
C MET A 1 -45.60 52.02 9.81
N LYS A 2 -45.54 52.34 8.50
CA LYS A 2 -45.64 53.65 7.81
C LYS A 2 -44.57 54.64 8.33
N ARG A 3 -43.73 55.28 7.51
CA ARG A 3 -43.62 55.33 6.03
C ARG A 3 -42.24 55.92 5.62
N ASP A 4 -41.76 55.55 4.42
CA ASP A 4 -41.13 56.43 3.40
C ASP A 4 -39.87 57.29 3.73
N LEU A 5 -39.04 57.75 2.79
CA LEU A 5 -38.80 57.46 1.35
C LEU A 5 -37.42 58.07 0.98
N TYR A 6 -36.75 57.54 -0.05
CA TYR A 6 -36.36 58.25 -1.29
C TYR A 6 -35.43 57.34 -2.14
N GLY A 7 -35.56 57.40 -3.47
CA GLY A 7 -34.76 56.60 -4.43
C GLY A 7 -34.26 57.46 -5.60
N VAL A 8 -34.24 56.91 -6.83
CA VAL A 8 -33.71 57.50 -8.10
C VAL A 8 -32.20 57.22 -8.30
N SER A 9 -31.66 56.78 -9.46
CA SER A 9 -32.25 56.17 -10.69
C SER A 9 -31.16 55.60 -11.63
N ARG A 10 -31.50 54.49 -12.33
CA ARG A 10 -31.09 54.03 -13.70
C ARG A 10 -29.79 54.53 -14.36
N GLY A 11 -29.08 53.61 -15.06
CA GLY A 11 -28.35 53.96 -16.31
C GLY A 11 -27.37 52.90 -16.83
N LYS A 12 -27.39 52.59 -18.14
CA LYS A 12 -26.39 51.78 -18.88
C LYS A 12 -25.99 52.50 -20.19
N LEU A 13 -24.91 52.01 -20.83
CA LEU A 13 -24.51 52.13 -22.26
C LEU A 13 -23.73 53.37 -22.76
N ALA A 14 -22.49 53.11 -23.21
CA ALA A 14 -21.95 53.38 -24.57
C ALA A 14 -20.60 52.62 -24.70
N ALA A 15 -20.45 51.61 -25.57
CA ALA A 15 -19.94 51.68 -26.96
C ALA A 15 -18.40 51.92 -27.06
N THR A 16 -17.61 51.30 -27.95
CA THR A 16 -17.87 50.93 -29.38
C THR A 16 -17.03 49.70 -29.84
N LEU A 17 -17.28 49.15 -31.04
CA LEU A 17 -16.69 47.91 -31.60
C LEU A 17 -15.60 48.13 -32.67
N MET A 18 -14.65 47.18 -32.78
CA MET A 18 -13.99 46.70 -34.03
C MET A 18 -13.02 45.51 -33.72
N ALA A 19 -12.54 44.72 -34.69
CA ALA A 19 -13.22 43.60 -35.36
C ALA A 19 -12.25 42.84 -36.30
N LEU A 20 -12.12 41.49 -36.18
CA LEU A 20 -11.53 40.51 -37.15
C LEU A 20 -10.04 40.74 -37.57
N ALA A 21 -9.14 39.77 -37.75
CA ALA A 21 -9.21 38.43 -38.38
C ALA A 21 -7.89 37.63 -38.20
N LEU A 22 -7.86 36.39 -38.74
CA LEU A 22 -6.70 35.46 -38.93
C LEU A 22 -6.08 34.87 -37.64
N ALA A 23 -5.89 33.57 -37.41
CA ALA A 23 -5.82 32.31 -38.19
C ALA A 23 -4.40 31.74 -38.44
N SER A 24 -4.08 30.69 -37.65
CA SER A 24 -3.26 29.50 -37.97
C SER A 24 -1.91 29.62 -38.69
N CYS A 25 -0.86 29.08 -38.04
CA CYS A 25 0.06 28.15 -38.70
C CYS A 25 0.71 27.17 -37.70
N PHE A 26 1.10 25.99 -38.17
CA PHE A 26 1.73 24.91 -37.40
C PHE A 26 3.20 24.70 -37.86
N LEU A 27 3.98 23.97 -37.07
CA LEU A 27 5.26 23.33 -37.44
C LEU A 27 6.45 24.23 -37.89
N ALA A 28 7.43 24.37 -36.98
CA ALA A 28 8.79 23.88 -37.23
C ALA A 28 9.55 23.79 -35.89
N ALA A 29 10.21 22.68 -35.59
CA ALA A 29 10.99 22.48 -34.37
C ALA A 29 12.47 22.21 -34.69
N CYS A 30 13.39 22.81 -33.92
CA CYS A 30 14.72 22.23 -33.72
C CYS A 30 15.42 22.79 -32.46
N SER A 31 15.72 21.89 -31.52
CA SER A 31 16.80 21.90 -30.52
C SER A 31 17.14 23.16 -29.69
N ALA A 32 16.63 23.13 -28.45
CA ALA A 32 17.43 23.04 -27.22
C ALA A 32 18.29 24.22 -26.72
N ARG A 33 17.88 24.77 -25.57
CA ARG A 33 18.67 24.89 -24.32
C ARG A 33 17.73 25.19 -23.14
N GLY A 34 18.08 24.72 -21.94
CA GLY A 34 17.33 25.01 -20.71
C GLY A 34 16.16 24.07 -20.44
N THR A 35 16.44 22.86 -19.97
CA THR A 35 15.49 22.08 -19.14
C THR A 35 15.90 22.27 -17.69
N GLU A 36 15.10 23.02 -16.95
CA GLU A 36 15.09 23.07 -15.48
C GLU A 36 13.65 22.68 -15.13
N SER A 37 13.34 21.50 -14.57
CA SER A 37 13.69 20.96 -13.24
C SER A 37 13.16 21.87 -12.11
N LEU A 38 12.11 21.49 -11.36
CA LEU A 38 12.12 20.49 -10.25
C LEU A 38 13.02 20.99 -9.09
N GLU A 39 12.62 21.13 -7.80
CA GLU A 39 11.49 20.65 -6.95
C GLU A 39 11.31 21.55 -5.69
N GLU A 40 10.11 21.76 -5.09
CA GLU A 40 9.43 21.07 -3.93
C GLU A 40 10.01 21.37 -2.48
N PRO A 41 9.62 20.74 -1.32
CA PRO A 41 9.18 21.41 -0.06
C PRO A 41 10.07 22.22 0.94
N ILE A 42 9.47 22.50 2.12
CA ILE A 42 9.73 23.66 2.98
C ILE A 42 9.43 24.97 2.23
N ILE A 43 8.85 25.97 2.88
CA ILE A 43 8.48 27.22 2.17
C ILE A 43 9.77 27.89 1.67
N ASN A 44 9.91 27.99 0.35
CA ASN A 44 11.15 28.41 -0.34
C ASN A 44 12.42 27.61 0.05
N GLY A 45 12.27 26.34 0.45
CA GLY A 45 13.39 25.45 0.76
C GLY A 45 14.11 24.92 -0.48
N SER A 46 15.09 24.04 -0.26
CA SER A 46 15.72 23.26 -1.33
C SER A 46 15.88 21.77 -0.95
N PRO A 47 15.84 20.83 -1.92
CA PRO A 47 15.97 19.39 -1.66
C PRO A 47 17.26 18.99 -0.93
N ASP A 48 17.10 18.47 0.29
CA ASP A 48 18.22 18.05 1.13
C ASP A 48 18.57 16.59 0.85
N THR A 49 19.67 16.43 0.12
CA THR A 49 20.31 15.14 -0.13
C THR A 49 21.65 15.00 0.58
N SER A 50 21.94 15.88 1.54
CA SER A 50 23.19 15.89 2.29
C SER A 50 23.39 14.61 3.11
N THR A 51 24.66 14.24 3.28
CA THR A 51 25.08 13.23 4.26
C THR A 51 25.09 13.78 5.68
N GLU A 52 25.20 15.11 5.84
CA GLU A 52 25.26 15.78 7.15
C GLU A 52 23.91 15.65 7.87
N HIS A 53 22.80 15.95 7.19
CA HIS A 53 21.45 15.84 7.76
C HIS A 53 20.81 14.45 7.59
N GLN A 54 21.58 13.36 7.57
CA GLN A 54 21.01 11.99 7.57
C GLN A 54 20.35 11.61 8.90
N ALA A 55 20.68 12.34 9.97
CA ALA A 55 20.02 12.21 11.28
C ALA A 55 18.57 12.76 11.30
N VAL A 56 18.15 13.53 10.30
CA VAL A 56 16.80 14.12 10.28
C VAL A 56 15.82 13.10 9.72
N VAL A 57 14.81 12.79 10.53
CA VAL A 57 13.88 11.66 10.30
C VAL A 57 12.45 12.14 10.09
N PHE A 58 11.73 11.39 9.26
CA PHE A 58 10.28 11.51 9.15
C PHE A 58 9.63 10.65 10.24
N LEU A 59 8.63 11.20 10.92
CA LEU A 59 7.88 10.53 11.97
C LEU A 59 6.45 10.32 11.47
N LEU A 60 5.97 9.07 11.52
CA LEU A 60 4.58 8.74 11.28
C LEU A 60 3.97 8.25 12.58
N VAL A 61 2.81 8.80 12.95
CA VAL A 61 2.04 8.37 14.11
C VAL A 61 0.67 7.92 13.65
N ILE A 62 0.29 6.68 13.98
CA ILE A 62 -1.01 6.09 13.64
C ILE A 62 -1.62 5.56 14.94
N SER A 63 -2.50 6.36 15.55
CA SER A 63 -3.15 6.03 16.82
C SER A 63 -4.66 5.85 16.64
N SER A 64 -5.32 5.28 17.66
CA SER A 64 -6.79 5.26 17.75
C SER A 64 -7.44 6.66 17.83
N SER A 65 -6.64 7.71 17.99
CA SER A 65 -7.08 9.12 18.01
C SER A 65 -6.87 9.83 16.66
N GLY A 66 -6.39 9.12 15.63
CA GLY A 66 -6.06 9.66 14.31
C GLY A 66 -4.59 9.41 13.94
N ALA A 67 -4.25 9.77 12.71
CA ALA A 67 -2.89 9.70 12.17
C ALA A 67 -2.37 11.10 11.82
N TRP A 68 -1.07 11.31 12.03
CA TRP A 68 -0.35 12.54 11.68
C TRP A 68 1.12 12.25 11.41
N SER A 69 1.83 13.23 10.85
CA SER A 69 3.27 13.16 10.65
C SER A 69 3.99 14.37 11.24
N CYS A 70 5.25 14.16 11.57
CA CYS A 70 6.18 15.15 12.11
C CYS A 70 7.58 14.89 11.57
N SER A 71 8.52 15.75 11.94
CA SER A 71 9.96 15.58 11.74
C SER A 71 10.65 15.33 13.10
N GLY A 72 11.90 14.87 13.07
CA GLY A 72 12.72 14.66 14.27
C GLY A 72 14.21 14.60 13.94
N THR A 73 15.06 14.55 14.97
CA THR A 73 16.53 14.43 14.80
C THR A 73 17.10 13.32 15.67
N LEU A 74 17.86 12.40 15.07
CA LEU A 74 18.65 11.40 15.79
C LEU A 74 19.80 12.10 16.55
N ILE A 75 19.78 12.06 17.88
CA ILE A 75 20.76 12.70 18.76
C ILE A 75 21.72 11.71 19.45
N THR A 76 21.34 10.44 19.53
CA THR A 76 22.21 9.29 19.87
C THR A 76 21.83 8.12 18.96
N PRO A 77 22.63 7.02 18.86
CA PRO A 77 22.30 5.89 17.98
C PRO A 77 20.91 5.26 18.21
N THR A 78 20.27 5.48 19.35
CA THR A 78 18.94 4.94 19.69
C THR A 78 17.92 6.01 20.11
N ALA A 79 18.22 7.31 20.04
CA ALA A 79 17.32 8.36 20.53
C ALA A 79 17.10 9.48 19.51
N VAL A 80 15.82 9.77 19.23
CA VAL A 80 15.35 10.83 18.35
C VAL A 80 14.66 11.93 19.16
N LEU A 81 15.15 13.16 19.02
CA LEU A 81 14.55 14.37 19.56
C LEU A 81 13.43 14.87 18.62
N THR A 82 12.27 15.22 19.17
CA THR A 82 11.11 15.77 18.44
C THR A 82 10.27 16.67 19.36
N ALA A 83 9.10 17.15 18.91
CA ALA A 83 8.22 18.01 19.70
C ALA A 83 7.28 17.20 20.61
N GLY A 84 6.85 17.81 21.72
CA GLY A 84 5.87 17.23 22.64
C GLY A 84 4.56 16.91 21.95
N HIS A 85 4.04 17.86 21.16
CA HIS A 85 2.78 17.73 20.44
C HIS A 85 2.77 16.64 19.36
N CYS A 86 3.93 16.23 18.84
CA CYS A 86 4.04 15.08 17.94
C CYS A 86 3.78 13.75 18.64
N THR A 87 3.93 13.69 19.97
CA THR A 87 3.89 12.48 20.80
C THR A 87 2.67 12.40 21.73
N VAL A 88 1.81 13.43 21.73
CA VAL A 88 0.62 13.51 22.59
C VAL A 88 -0.61 13.76 21.72
N ALA A 89 -1.54 12.81 21.72
CA ALA A 89 -2.78 12.92 20.96
C ALA A 89 -3.66 14.09 21.47
N GLN A 90 -4.63 14.54 20.65
CA GLN A 90 -5.68 15.50 21.04
C GLN A 90 -6.41 15.12 22.35
N ASN A 91 -6.36 13.82 22.67
CA ASN A 91 -6.46 13.17 23.97
C ASN A 91 -6.00 13.92 25.25
N GLY A 92 -4.87 14.62 25.15
CA GLY A 92 -3.96 14.86 26.28
C GLY A 92 -3.20 13.59 26.73
N ARG A 93 -3.25 12.49 25.97
CA ARG A 93 -2.53 11.24 26.26
C ARG A 93 -1.32 11.06 25.36
N VAL A 94 -0.22 10.59 25.95
CA VAL A 94 0.96 10.12 25.22
C VAL A 94 0.55 8.96 24.31
N VAL A 95 1.02 8.95 23.06
CA VAL A 95 0.80 7.82 22.13
C VAL A 95 1.63 6.61 22.54
N LYS A 96 1.20 5.40 22.17
CA LYS A 96 1.97 4.20 22.50
C LYS A 96 3.24 4.12 21.64
N PRO A 97 4.32 3.46 22.09
CA PRO A 97 5.48 3.19 21.25
C PRO A 97 5.13 2.46 19.94
N GLN A 98 4.13 1.56 19.98
CA GLN A 98 3.64 0.83 18.81
C GLN A 98 2.81 1.70 17.85
N ASP A 99 2.35 2.87 18.27
CA ASP A 99 1.62 3.83 17.42
C ASP A 99 2.59 4.69 16.58
N VAL A 100 3.92 4.58 16.77
CA VAL A 100 4.95 5.49 16.23
C VAL A 100 6.02 4.74 15.43
N THR A 101 6.24 5.16 14.19
CA THR A 101 7.33 4.65 13.33
C THR A 101 8.27 5.80 12.92
N VAL A 102 9.57 5.57 13.06
CA VAL A 102 10.64 6.50 12.68
C VAL A 102 11.22 6.07 11.33
N TYR A 103 11.33 7.00 10.38
CA TYR A 103 11.83 6.73 9.03
C TYR A 103 13.08 7.54 8.70
N PHE A 104 14.14 6.84 8.26
CA PHE A 104 15.42 7.38 7.85
C PHE A 104 15.53 7.38 6.31
N GLY A 105 15.81 8.54 5.72
CA GLY A 105 15.97 8.70 4.27
C GLY A 105 15.50 10.07 3.79
N ASN A 106 15.55 10.31 2.48
CA ASN A 106 15.26 11.64 1.91
C ASN A 106 13.86 11.75 1.28
N ALA A 107 13.12 10.65 1.08
CA ALA A 107 11.76 10.65 0.55
C ALA A 107 10.95 9.42 1.00
N VAL A 108 9.69 9.62 1.37
CA VAL A 108 8.73 8.55 1.70
C VAL A 108 8.62 7.56 0.52
N GLY A 109 8.57 6.26 0.84
CA GLY A 109 8.67 5.17 -0.14
C GLY A 109 10.10 4.73 -0.49
N SER A 110 11.14 5.46 -0.05
CA SER A 110 12.56 5.08 -0.18
C SER A 110 13.31 4.96 1.16
N MET A 111 12.61 5.15 2.27
CA MET A 111 13.17 5.19 3.63
C MET A 111 13.37 3.80 4.24
N THR A 112 14.30 3.71 5.20
CA THR A 112 14.41 2.59 6.15
C THR A 112 13.73 2.96 7.46
N ASP A 113 12.92 2.08 8.03
CA ASP A 113 12.17 2.33 9.26
C ASP A 113 12.85 1.79 10.54
N ARG A 114 12.36 2.28 11.69
CA ARG A 114 12.61 1.76 13.03
C ARG A 114 11.34 1.87 13.88
N ALA A 115 11.02 0.79 14.57
CA ALA A 115 10.02 0.77 15.64
C ALA A 115 10.52 1.54 16.87
N VAL A 116 9.59 2.13 17.63
CA VAL A 116 9.87 2.83 18.89
C VAL A 116 9.60 1.90 20.07
N ALA A 117 10.52 1.91 21.04
CA ALA A 117 10.38 1.19 22.33
C ALA A 117 9.90 2.10 23.47
N GLY A 118 10.17 3.41 23.41
CA GLY A 118 9.73 4.36 24.44
C GLY A 118 9.42 5.76 23.89
N VAL A 119 8.37 6.38 24.43
CA VAL A 119 7.87 7.70 24.02
C VAL A 119 7.86 8.60 25.26
N TYR A 120 8.73 9.61 25.29
CA TYR A 120 8.97 10.47 26.45
C TYR A 120 8.76 11.94 26.09
N PRO A 121 7.52 12.48 26.14
CA PRO A 121 7.31 13.93 26.17
C PRO A 121 7.87 14.54 27.46
N HIS A 122 8.17 15.84 27.44
CA HIS A 122 8.60 16.55 28.65
C HIS A 122 7.53 16.43 29.77
N PRO A 123 7.88 16.10 31.03
CA PRO A 123 6.89 15.94 32.12
C PRO A 123 6.08 17.19 32.50
N GLN A 124 6.38 18.34 31.87
CA GLN A 124 5.66 19.61 32.00
C GLN A 124 5.20 20.17 30.64
N TYR A 125 5.13 19.32 29.61
CA TYR A 125 4.47 19.65 28.36
C TYR A 125 2.96 19.76 28.58
N GLU A 126 2.33 20.79 28.03
CA GLU A 126 0.89 21.01 28.09
C GLU A 126 0.36 21.31 26.67
N PRO A 127 -0.67 20.60 26.16
CA PRO A 127 -1.22 20.81 24.81
C PRO A 127 -2.14 22.05 24.74
N ILE A 128 -1.69 23.18 25.30
CA ILE A 128 -2.46 24.42 25.50
C ILE A 128 -1.61 25.60 25.02
N VAL A 129 -2.15 26.44 24.13
CA VAL A 129 -1.46 27.64 23.63
C VAL A 129 -1.37 28.71 24.74
N PRO A 130 -0.19 29.32 24.99
CA PRO A 130 1.09 29.11 24.31
C PRO A 130 1.83 27.87 24.85
N VAL A 131 2.21 26.96 23.94
CA VAL A 131 2.58 25.56 24.23
C VAL A 131 3.93 25.50 24.98
N PRO A 132 3.96 25.16 26.28
CA PRO A 132 5.19 25.19 27.07
C PRO A 132 5.92 23.85 27.00
N ASN A 133 7.25 23.91 27.01
CA ASN A 133 8.13 22.73 27.04
C ASN A 133 7.81 21.71 25.92
N ASP A 134 7.56 22.19 24.70
CA ASP A 134 7.16 21.38 23.54
C ASP A 134 8.34 20.58 22.95
N ILE A 135 8.77 19.57 23.71
CA ILE A 135 9.90 18.71 23.40
C ILE A 135 9.63 17.28 23.89
N ALA A 136 10.08 16.30 23.12
CA ALA A 136 9.95 14.87 23.39
C ALA A 136 11.17 14.10 22.88
N LEU A 137 11.35 12.91 23.44
CA LEU A 137 12.34 11.92 23.00
C LEU A 137 11.66 10.60 22.69
N LEU A 138 11.90 10.10 21.48
CA LEU A 138 11.57 8.75 21.05
C LEU A 138 12.83 7.90 21.22
N VAL A 139 12.70 6.73 21.85
CA VAL A 139 13.77 5.74 21.93
C VAL A 139 13.44 4.58 21.00
N LEU A 140 14.34 4.30 20.08
CA LEU A 140 14.22 3.25 19.07
C LEU A 140 14.39 1.88 19.71
N ALA A 141 13.65 0.87 19.22
CA ALA A 141 13.79 -0.52 19.65
C ALA A 141 15.13 -1.14 19.21
N GLU A 142 15.68 -0.68 18.10
CA GLU A 142 17.01 -1.04 17.60
C GLU A 142 17.79 0.23 17.21
N PRO A 143 19.14 0.21 17.19
CA PRO A 143 19.93 1.32 16.69
C PRO A 143 19.52 1.76 15.28
N ALA A 144 19.62 3.06 15.02
CA ALA A 144 19.49 3.65 13.69
C ALA A 144 20.45 2.96 12.68
N PRO A 145 20.13 2.98 11.37
CA PRO A 145 20.97 2.33 10.36
C PRO A 145 22.43 2.84 10.39
N ASP A 146 23.40 1.94 10.21
CA ASP A 146 24.86 2.21 10.37
C ASP A 146 25.41 3.39 9.54
N TRP A 147 24.70 3.82 8.50
CA TRP A 147 25.06 4.97 7.67
C TRP A 147 24.67 6.33 8.30
N VAL A 148 23.77 6.34 9.29
CA VAL A 148 23.29 7.55 9.97
C VAL A 148 24.21 7.93 11.13
N THR A 149 24.81 9.13 11.06
CA THR A 149 25.56 9.71 12.19
C THR A 149 24.64 10.65 13.00
N PRO A 150 24.44 10.45 14.31
CA PRO A 150 23.62 11.35 15.14
C PRO A 150 24.22 12.77 15.27
N ILE A 151 23.36 13.79 15.29
CA ILE A 151 23.76 15.20 15.46
C ILE A 151 23.58 15.61 16.94
N PRO A 152 24.60 16.17 17.62
CA PRO A 152 24.53 16.43 19.05
C PRO A 152 23.51 17.54 19.39
N PRO A 153 22.78 17.44 20.52
CA PRO A 153 21.96 18.52 21.04
C PRO A 153 22.86 19.65 21.58
N LEU A 154 22.45 20.92 21.42
CA LEU A 154 23.23 22.08 21.86
C LEU A 154 23.38 22.09 23.39
N PRO A 155 24.60 22.01 23.95
CA PRO A 155 24.79 21.96 25.39
C PRO A 155 24.68 23.37 26.04
N PRO A 156 24.26 23.49 27.32
CA PRO A 156 24.07 24.78 28.01
C PRO A 156 25.28 25.72 27.98
N GLN A 157 26.50 25.18 27.90
CA GLN A 157 27.75 25.94 27.81
C GLN A 157 27.93 26.65 26.45
N LEU A 158 27.14 26.29 25.44
CA LEU A 158 27.11 26.86 24.09
C LEU A 158 25.71 27.40 23.70
N GLY A 159 24.77 27.41 24.65
CA GLY A 159 23.35 27.69 24.47
C GLY A 159 23.04 29.06 23.85
N LEU A 160 21.84 29.19 23.28
CA LEU A 160 21.43 30.43 22.60
C LEU A 160 21.13 31.55 23.62
N THR A 161 21.74 32.71 23.40
CA THR A 161 21.63 33.93 24.22
C THR A 161 21.21 35.13 23.38
N GLU A 162 20.84 36.26 23.98
CA GLU A 162 20.52 37.51 23.25
C GLU A 162 21.62 37.99 22.27
N ALA A 163 22.87 37.51 22.41
CA ALA A 163 23.95 37.79 21.48
C ALA A 163 23.87 36.99 20.16
N ASP A 164 22.97 36.00 20.09
CA ASP A 164 22.68 35.17 18.93
C ASP A 164 21.45 35.67 18.12
N VAL A 165 20.80 36.75 18.54
CA VAL A 165 19.79 37.43 17.71
C VAL A 165 20.48 37.99 16.46
N GLY A 166 19.95 37.67 15.28
CA GLY A 166 20.60 37.92 14.00
C GLY A 166 21.59 36.84 13.55
N ALA A 167 21.74 35.72 14.29
CA ALA A 167 22.50 34.57 13.82
C ALA A 167 21.71 33.76 12.78
N GLU A 168 22.43 33.23 11.79
CA GLU A 168 21.92 32.26 10.82
C GLU A 168 21.73 30.89 11.50
N ILE A 169 20.63 30.23 11.15
CA ILE A 169 20.28 28.87 11.55
C ILE A 169 19.73 28.12 10.33
N GLU A 170 19.82 26.80 10.34
CA GLU A 170 19.33 25.96 9.24
C GLU A 170 18.19 25.07 9.75
N TYR A 171 17.01 25.17 9.15
CA TYR A 171 15.86 24.33 9.43
C TYR A 171 15.84 23.17 8.43
N VAL A 172 15.55 21.95 8.91
CA VAL A 172 15.44 20.75 8.06
C VAL A 172 14.21 19.95 8.46
N GLY A 173 13.48 19.39 7.50
CA GLY A 173 12.22 18.71 7.76
C GLY A 173 11.55 18.08 6.54
N PHE A 174 10.31 17.64 6.76
CA PHE A 174 9.49 16.86 5.82
C PHE A 174 8.07 17.43 5.62
N GLY A 175 7.83 18.66 6.07
CA GLY A 175 6.55 19.35 6.04
C GLY A 175 6.09 19.84 4.66
N LEU A 176 5.08 20.70 4.66
CA LEU A 176 4.43 21.21 3.45
C LEU A 176 5.31 22.18 2.63
N ASP A 177 5.23 22.09 1.31
CA ASP A 177 5.73 23.11 0.37
C ASP A 177 4.70 24.23 0.14
N GLU A 178 5.09 25.22 -0.66
CA GLU A 178 4.20 26.30 -1.12
C GLU A 178 3.04 25.82 -2.03
N ASN A 179 3.00 24.53 -2.39
CA ASN A 179 2.00 23.88 -3.24
C ASN A 179 1.08 22.89 -2.47
N GLY A 180 1.42 22.50 -1.24
CA GLY A 180 0.75 21.50 -0.41
C GLY A 180 1.33 20.07 -0.39
N ASN A 181 2.53 19.83 -0.94
CA ASN A 181 3.23 18.53 -0.95
C ASN A 181 4.09 18.32 0.31
N SER A 182 4.28 17.07 0.76
CA SER A 182 5.13 16.73 1.92
C SER A 182 5.78 15.34 1.79
N GLY A 183 6.62 14.94 2.76
CA GLY A 183 7.25 13.62 2.80
C GLY A 183 8.58 13.49 2.05
N ARG A 184 9.14 14.62 1.58
CA ARG A 184 10.51 14.77 1.05
C ARG A 184 11.36 15.52 2.08
N LYS A 185 12.67 15.27 2.18
CA LYS A 185 13.58 15.95 3.14
C LYS A 185 14.23 17.17 2.52
N LEU A 186 14.11 18.33 3.15
CA LEU A 186 14.58 19.62 2.61
C LEU A 186 15.12 20.51 3.71
N HIS A 187 15.83 21.57 3.30
CA HIS A 187 16.45 22.53 4.20
C HIS A 187 16.16 23.98 3.78
N VAL A 188 16.20 24.91 4.73
CA VAL A 188 16.16 26.36 4.49
C VAL A 188 16.94 27.13 5.56
N ASN A 189 17.66 28.18 5.16
CA ASN A 189 18.33 29.08 6.11
C ASN A 189 17.34 30.11 6.66
N GLY A 190 17.24 30.18 7.99
CA GLY A 190 16.52 31.21 8.73
C GLY A 190 17.48 32.14 9.48
N THR A 191 16.92 33.16 10.14
CA THR A 191 17.66 34.05 11.03
C THR A 191 16.87 34.25 12.33
N ILE A 192 17.53 34.12 13.47
CA ILE A 192 16.90 34.30 14.79
C ILE A 192 16.48 35.77 14.97
N ASP A 193 15.18 36.01 15.14
CA ASP A 193 14.59 37.35 15.35
C ASP A 193 14.45 37.67 16.85
N VAL A 194 14.12 36.67 17.67
CA VAL A 194 13.91 36.83 19.12
C VAL A 194 14.21 35.55 19.89
N ILE A 195 14.78 35.70 21.09
CA ILE A 195 15.06 34.60 22.03
C ILE A 195 14.28 34.87 23.34
N CYS A 196 13.87 33.81 24.04
CA CYS A 196 13.39 33.92 25.42
C CYS A 196 13.98 32.83 26.32
N GLY A 197 14.74 33.25 27.33
CA GLY A 197 15.33 32.36 28.33
C GLY A 197 14.36 31.88 29.42
N ALA A 198 14.85 31.00 30.30
CA ALA A 198 14.07 30.35 31.35
C ALA A 198 13.44 31.30 32.39
N GLN A 199 13.95 32.53 32.54
CA GLN A 199 13.41 33.51 33.51
C GLN A 199 12.25 34.35 32.94
N GLY A 200 11.78 34.05 31.72
CA GLY A 200 10.71 34.77 31.06
C GLY A 200 11.13 36.15 30.56
N GLY A 201 10.17 37.06 30.43
CA GLY A 201 10.34 38.35 29.75
C GLY A 201 9.99 38.33 28.26
N CYS A 202 9.50 37.20 27.74
CA CYS A 202 9.10 37.03 26.35
C CYS A 202 7.95 37.99 25.95
N PRO A 203 7.79 38.30 24.65
CA PRO A 203 6.52 38.78 24.10
C PRO A 203 5.34 37.89 24.51
N ALA A 204 4.13 38.45 24.61
CA ALA A 204 2.94 37.73 25.07
C ALA A 204 2.47 36.57 24.16
N SER A 205 3.10 36.40 22.99
CA SER A 205 2.92 35.31 22.03
C SER A 205 4.00 34.22 22.12
N MET A 206 4.87 34.25 23.13
CA MET A 206 6.00 33.32 23.28
C MET A 206 6.04 32.65 24.67
N VAL A 207 6.58 31.43 24.71
CA VAL A 207 6.90 30.71 25.95
C VAL A 207 8.36 30.93 26.39
N PRO A 208 8.67 30.82 27.70
CA PRO A 208 10.05 30.68 28.17
C PRO A 208 10.73 29.47 27.53
N ASN A 209 12.06 29.51 27.41
CA ASN A 209 12.85 28.48 26.71
C ASN A 209 12.43 28.26 25.24
N SER A 210 12.12 29.34 24.52
CA SER A 210 11.93 29.34 23.06
C SER A 210 12.82 30.36 22.37
N PHE A 211 12.92 30.26 21.05
CA PHE A 211 13.32 31.36 20.17
C PHE A 211 12.41 31.34 18.93
N CYS A 212 12.38 32.43 18.17
CA CYS A 212 11.66 32.50 16.90
C CYS A 212 12.54 33.11 15.81
N ALA A 213 12.28 32.71 14.57
CA ALA A 213 12.97 33.17 13.37
C ALA A 213 12.01 33.93 12.43
N ASP A 214 12.55 34.86 11.64
CA ASP A 214 11.83 35.48 10.52
C ASP A 214 11.67 34.46 9.38
N MET A 215 10.41 34.16 9.02
CA MET A 215 10.09 33.19 7.96
C MET A 215 9.64 33.83 6.64
N ARG A 216 9.75 35.16 6.50
CA ARG A 216 9.35 35.89 5.28
C ARG A 216 10.18 35.56 4.04
N GLN A 217 11.36 34.96 4.22
CA GLN A 217 12.22 34.50 3.12
C GLN A 217 12.05 33.00 2.84
N GLY A 218 11.47 32.26 3.79
CA GLY A 218 11.29 30.81 3.78
C GLY A 218 11.29 30.27 5.21
N GLY A 219 10.75 29.08 5.44
CA GLY A 219 10.60 28.55 6.80
C GLY A 219 9.78 27.28 6.92
N THR A 220 9.77 26.73 8.14
CA THR A 220 9.06 25.50 8.52
C THR A 220 7.54 25.66 8.45
N CYS A 221 6.84 24.62 8.04
CA CYS A 221 5.39 24.57 8.00
C CYS A 221 4.84 23.27 8.65
N SER A 222 3.55 23.00 8.48
CA SER A 222 2.90 21.79 9.01
C SER A 222 3.65 20.52 8.59
N GLY A 223 4.03 19.68 9.55
CA GLY A 223 4.84 18.47 9.34
C GLY A 223 6.35 18.64 9.59
N ASP A 224 6.87 19.87 9.59
CA ASP A 224 8.22 20.18 10.09
C ASP A 224 8.26 20.25 11.63
N SER A 225 7.10 20.24 12.29
CA SER A 225 6.93 20.01 13.73
C SER A 225 7.87 18.93 14.25
N GLY A 226 8.64 19.24 15.29
CA GLY A 226 9.64 18.35 15.86
C GLY A 226 10.98 18.29 15.12
N GLY A 227 11.07 18.83 13.90
CA GLY A 227 12.30 18.93 13.14
C GLY A 227 13.33 19.87 13.79
N PRO A 228 14.62 19.74 13.43
CA PRO A 228 15.69 20.57 13.95
C PRO A 228 15.62 22.02 13.43
N ALA A 229 16.05 22.92 14.29
CA ALA A 229 16.88 24.05 13.90
C ALA A 229 18.34 23.74 14.28
N PHE A 230 19.25 23.90 13.34
CA PHE A 230 20.69 23.69 13.53
C PHE A 230 21.44 25.03 13.75
N ILE A 231 22.51 24.97 14.54
CA ILE A 231 23.50 26.06 14.64
C ILE A 231 24.92 25.49 14.68
N LYS A 232 25.85 26.14 13.99
CA LYS A 232 27.26 25.74 13.94
C LYS A 232 28.07 26.50 15.01
N ARG A 233 28.66 25.78 15.98
CA ARG A 233 29.52 26.31 17.05
C ARG A 233 30.91 25.68 16.96
N ASN A 234 31.96 26.50 16.84
CA ASN A 234 33.36 26.06 16.73
C ASN A 234 33.64 25.04 15.59
N GLY A 235 32.81 25.01 14.55
CA GLY A 235 32.91 24.05 13.44
C GLY A 235 32.12 22.75 13.64
N THR A 236 31.47 22.56 14.78
CA THR A 236 30.53 21.45 15.04
C THR A 236 29.09 21.95 14.90
N GLU A 237 28.24 21.18 14.24
CA GLU A 237 26.80 21.42 14.15
C GLU A 237 26.07 20.87 15.37
N TYR A 238 25.05 21.59 15.84
CA TYR A 238 24.22 21.20 16.98
C TYR A 238 22.75 21.47 16.72
N VAL A 239 21.87 20.59 17.20
CA VAL A 239 20.42 20.88 17.30
C VAL A 239 20.23 21.97 18.37
N CYS A 240 19.87 23.19 17.97
CA CYS A 240 19.65 24.32 18.87
C CYS A 240 18.17 24.52 19.22
N GLY A 241 17.28 24.14 18.30
CA GLY A 241 15.84 24.24 18.46
C GLY A 241 15.11 23.00 17.96
N VAL A 242 13.92 22.77 18.51
CA VAL A 242 12.92 21.81 18.03
C VAL A 242 11.72 22.62 17.53
N THR A 243 11.35 22.50 16.26
CA THR A 243 10.24 23.24 15.63
C THR A 243 8.92 22.95 16.34
N SER A 244 8.20 24.00 16.77
CA SER A 244 7.08 23.87 17.71
C SER A 244 5.79 24.57 17.23
N TYR A 245 5.80 25.89 17.01
CA TYR A 245 4.63 26.66 16.59
C TYR A 245 5.01 27.87 15.73
N GLY A 246 4.09 28.40 14.92
CA GLY A 246 4.33 29.59 14.08
C GLY A 246 3.04 30.27 13.64
N ASP A 247 3.11 31.16 12.65
CA ASP A 247 1.91 31.68 11.99
C ASP A 247 1.24 30.65 11.07
N TRP A 248 -0.08 30.72 10.97
CA TRP A 248 -0.90 29.76 10.20
C TRP A 248 -0.57 29.70 8.70
N ASN A 249 0.09 30.72 8.16
CA ASN A 249 0.47 30.78 6.75
C ASN A 249 1.95 30.42 6.52
N CYS A 250 2.71 30.06 7.56
CA CYS A 250 4.14 29.71 7.47
C CYS A 250 4.98 30.81 6.78
N SER A 251 4.62 32.08 6.98
CA SER A 251 5.03 33.21 6.11
C SER A 251 5.61 34.44 6.84
N TYR A 252 5.63 34.44 8.17
CA TYR A 252 6.03 35.59 8.98
C TYR A 252 6.93 35.23 10.15
N TYR A 253 6.59 34.18 10.90
CA TYR A 253 7.42 33.69 12.00
C TYR A 253 7.13 32.23 12.35
N GLY A 254 8.17 31.55 12.82
CA GLY A 254 8.07 30.25 13.48
C GLY A 254 9.03 30.19 14.66
N CYS A 255 8.64 29.42 15.66
CA CYS A 255 9.28 29.33 16.96
C CYS A 255 9.67 27.89 17.28
N SER A 256 10.83 27.77 17.92
CA SER A 256 11.44 26.50 18.28
C SER A 256 11.72 26.45 19.77
N THR A 257 11.47 25.29 20.39
CA THR A 257 11.81 25.01 21.78
C THR A 257 13.33 24.90 21.92
N LYS A 258 13.94 25.69 22.81
CA LYS A 258 15.40 25.75 23.02
C LYS A 258 15.93 24.43 23.57
N VAL A 259 16.77 23.74 22.81
CA VAL A 259 17.40 22.47 23.21
C VAL A 259 18.29 22.66 24.44
N ASP A 260 19.08 23.74 24.47
CA ASP A 260 19.96 24.07 25.60
C ASP A 260 19.18 24.38 26.89
N GLY A 261 17.94 24.85 26.78
CA GLY A 261 17.03 25.08 27.91
C GLY A 261 16.44 23.81 28.52
N HIS A 262 16.44 22.70 27.76
CA HIS A 262 15.86 21.41 28.16
C HIS A 262 16.93 20.30 28.32
N TRP A 263 18.21 20.68 28.41
CA TRP A 263 19.34 19.76 28.50
C TRP A 263 19.21 18.71 29.60
N GLN A 264 18.68 19.07 30.77
CA GLN A 264 18.52 18.12 31.88
C GLN A 264 17.55 17.00 31.51
N PHE A 265 16.36 17.33 30.99
CA PHE A 265 15.39 16.36 30.48
C PHE A 265 15.99 15.46 29.38
N ILE A 266 16.78 16.02 28.48
CA ILE A 266 17.47 15.24 27.44
C ILE A 266 18.41 14.21 28.08
N GLN A 267 19.23 14.62 29.06
CA GLN A 267 20.12 13.72 29.79
C GLN A 267 19.37 12.71 30.68
N ASP A 268 18.22 13.08 31.24
CA ASP A 268 17.37 12.18 32.02
C ASP A 268 16.81 11.03 31.15
N VAL A 269 16.68 11.20 29.83
CA VAL A 269 16.30 10.12 28.91
C VAL A 269 17.53 9.45 28.26
N VAL A 270 18.49 10.18 27.70
CA VAL A 270 19.58 9.58 26.88
C VAL A 270 20.93 9.40 27.59
N GLY A 271 21.14 10.00 28.76
CA GLY A 271 22.43 9.99 29.47
C GLY A 271 22.84 8.62 30.03
N THR A 272 24.09 8.52 30.48
CA THR A 272 24.60 7.41 31.29
C THR A 272 24.80 7.84 32.75
N ASP A 273 25.04 6.88 33.64
CA ASP A 273 25.33 7.13 35.06
C ASP A 273 24.29 8.02 35.74
N LYS A 274 23.01 7.71 35.52
CA LYS A 274 21.85 8.38 36.13
C LYS A 274 21.66 7.96 37.60
N PRO A 275 21.21 8.86 38.49
CA PRO A 275 20.79 8.49 39.84
C PRO A 275 19.47 7.70 39.83
N ASN A 276 19.15 7.06 40.95
CA ASN A 276 17.87 6.39 41.13
C ASN A 276 16.73 7.42 41.02
N GLY A 277 15.65 7.07 40.32
CA GLY A 277 14.48 7.93 40.10
C GLY A 277 14.55 8.81 38.84
N SER A 278 15.68 8.83 38.12
CA SER A 278 15.71 9.30 36.73
C SER A 278 15.07 8.26 35.80
N ILE A 279 14.51 8.73 34.67
CA ILE A 279 14.01 7.88 33.58
C ILE A 279 15.15 7.02 33.00
N CYS A 280 14.85 5.84 32.48
CA CYS A 280 15.83 4.97 31.80
C CYS A 280 15.20 4.07 30.73
N VAL A 281 16.06 3.57 29.84
CA VAL A 281 15.72 2.57 28.81
C VAL A 281 16.63 1.35 28.81
N SER A 282 17.65 1.31 29.67
CA SER A 282 18.45 0.10 29.92
C SER A 282 19.19 0.20 31.25
N ASP A 283 19.50 -0.96 31.85
CA ASP A 283 20.27 -1.11 33.09
C ASP A 283 21.60 -0.31 33.07
N ALA A 284 22.25 -0.24 31.90
CA ALA A 284 23.51 0.47 31.68
C ALA A 284 23.43 2.00 31.81
N GLN A 285 22.23 2.60 31.79
CA GLN A 285 22.07 4.03 32.07
C GLN A 285 22.09 4.35 33.57
N CYS A 286 21.88 3.37 34.44
CA CYS A 286 21.63 3.58 35.87
C CYS A 286 22.86 3.29 36.72
N ARG A 287 23.20 4.17 37.68
CA ARG A 287 24.33 3.94 38.63
C ARG A 287 24.19 2.69 39.48
N SER A 288 22.96 2.23 39.67
CA SER A 288 22.61 1.00 40.36
C SER A 288 22.81 -0.26 39.51
N GLY A 289 22.87 -0.13 38.18
CA GLY A 289 22.78 -1.25 37.25
C GLY A 289 21.37 -1.80 37.05
N PHE A 290 20.31 -1.10 37.48
CA PHE A 290 18.92 -1.55 37.37
C PHE A 290 17.99 -0.48 36.82
N CYS A 291 17.29 -0.82 35.75
CA CYS A 291 16.27 -0.04 35.07
C CYS A 291 14.97 -0.87 35.00
N ARG A 292 13.93 -0.48 35.75
CA ARG A 292 12.61 -1.15 35.75
C ARG A 292 11.52 -0.09 35.68
N ASP A 293 10.40 -0.43 35.04
CA ASP A 293 9.24 0.47 34.87
C ASP A 293 9.57 1.80 34.15
N GLY A 294 10.70 1.85 33.44
CA GLY A 294 11.23 3.06 32.82
C GLY A 294 12.01 4.00 33.76
N TYR A 295 12.35 3.57 34.98
CA TYR A 295 13.11 4.35 35.97
C TYR A 295 14.33 3.61 36.53
N CYS A 296 15.36 4.35 36.93
CA CYS A 296 16.55 3.79 37.56
C CYS A 296 16.26 3.40 39.01
N CYS A 297 16.41 2.12 39.34
CA CYS A 297 15.96 1.53 40.61
C CYS A 297 17.12 1.27 41.56
N GLU A 298 16.89 1.38 42.88
CA GLU A 298 17.93 1.09 43.89
C GLU A 298 18.32 -0.40 43.97
N SER A 299 17.50 -1.29 43.42
CA SER A 299 17.73 -2.72 43.29
C SER A 299 16.95 -3.28 42.09
N GLU A 300 17.06 -4.59 41.85
CA GLU A 300 16.60 -5.28 40.63
C GLU A 300 15.07 -5.33 40.41
N CYS A 301 14.27 -5.14 41.47
CA CYS A 301 12.80 -5.28 41.48
C CYS A 301 12.26 -6.52 40.74
N ALA A 302 12.86 -7.69 41.01
CA ALA A 302 12.53 -8.95 40.34
C ALA A 302 11.27 -9.67 40.85
N GLU A 303 10.58 -9.15 41.87
CA GLU A 303 9.34 -9.74 42.39
C GLU A 303 8.12 -9.14 41.66
N PRO A 304 7.13 -9.93 41.20
CA PRO A 304 6.07 -9.46 40.29
C PRO A 304 5.27 -8.21 40.70
N CYS A 305 5.20 -7.87 41.99
CA CYS A 305 4.52 -6.68 42.50
C CYS A 305 5.45 -5.72 43.25
N MET A 306 6.68 -5.56 42.75
CA MET A 306 7.59 -4.48 43.17
C MET A 306 7.75 -3.49 42.01
N ALA A 307 7.38 -2.24 42.26
CA ALA A 307 7.43 -1.16 41.28
C ALA A 307 8.42 -0.06 41.69
N CYS A 308 8.92 0.63 40.67
CA CYS A 308 10.02 1.61 40.73
C CYS A 308 9.60 2.99 40.20
N ASP A 309 8.48 3.09 39.47
CA ASP A 309 7.88 4.33 38.98
C ASP A 309 6.97 5.04 40.01
N ILE A 310 6.82 4.46 41.21
CA ILE A 310 5.77 4.85 42.17
C ILE A 310 5.83 6.36 42.49
N PRO A 311 4.76 7.13 42.23
CA PRO A 311 4.78 8.58 42.37
C PRO A 311 5.23 9.08 43.75
N LYS A 312 6.24 9.96 43.74
CA LYS A 312 6.98 10.53 44.89
C LYS A 312 7.91 9.55 45.62
N GLN A 313 8.12 8.35 45.10
CA GLN A 313 9.09 7.35 45.56
C GLN A 313 9.92 6.77 44.40
N GLU A 314 9.98 7.49 43.28
CA GLU A 314 10.60 7.06 42.02
C GLU A 314 12.04 6.58 42.26
N GLY A 315 12.38 5.43 41.70
CA GLY A 315 13.69 4.78 41.85
C GLY A 315 13.89 3.99 43.14
N LYS A 316 12.88 3.90 44.02
CA LYS A 316 12.90 2.97 45.16
C LYS A 316 12.17 1.70 44.80
N CYS A 317 12.70 0.57 45.26
CA CYS A 317 12.06 -0.70 44.99
C CYS A 317 11.01 -0.97 46.07
N LEU A 318 9.74 -0.75 45.75
CA LEU A 318 8.65 -0.76 46.73
C LEU A 318 7.45 -1.60 46.28
N PRO A 319 6.65 -2.15 47.21
CA PRO A 319 5.45 -2.91 46.86
C PRO A 319 4.45 -2.07 46.07
N ALA A 320 4.05 -2.55 44.89
CA ALA A 320 3.25 -1.82 43.92
C ALA A 320 1.81 -1.58 44.41
N PRO A 321 1.15 -0.47 44.02
CA PRO A 321 -0.25 -0.24 44.39
C PRO A 321 -1.22 -1.17 43.63
N ASP A 322 -2.39 -1.43 44.21
CA ASP A 322 -3.44 -2.20 43.53
C ASP A 322 -3.82 -1.56 42.19
N GLY A 323 -3.85 -2.35 41.12
CA GLY A 323 -4.09 -1.90 39.75
C GLY A 323 -2.84 -1.46 38.98
N HIS A 324 -1.65 -1.48 39.59
CA HIS A 324 -0.39 -1.33 38.86
C HIS A 324 -0.13 -2.56 37.96
N PRO A 325 0.44 -2.41 36.75
CA PRO A 325 0.83 -3.54 35.90
C PRO A 325 1.81 -4.49 36.58
N CYS A 326 1.84 -5.74 36.16
CA CYS A 326 2.82 -6.73 36.58
C CYS A 326 3.05 -7.77 35.49
N THR A 327 3.86 -8.79 35.75
CA THR A 327 3.71 -10.07 35.04
C THR A 327 4.05 -11.27 35.92
N ASP A 328 3.33 -12.39 35.75
CA ASP A 328 3.66 -13.69 36.33
C ASP A 328 4.60 -14.54 35.44
N GLY A 329 4.81 -14.11 34.19
CA GLY A 329 5.63 -14.78 33.19
C GLY A 329 4.86 -15.63 32.16
N ASP A 330 3.54 -15.76 32.26
CA ASP A 330 2.69 -16.40 31.26
C ASP A 330 1.99 -15.37 30.33
N PRO A 331 2.56 -15.07 29.14
CA PRO A 331 1.97 -14.11 28.21
C PRO A 331 0.60 -14.53 27.65
N CYS A 332 0.13 -15.75 27.95
CA CYS A 332 -1.16 -16.27 27.51
C CYS A 332 -2.30 -16.05 28.52
N ASN A 333 -2.03 -15.53 29.73
CA ASN A 333 -3.04 -15.39 30.77
C ASN A 333 -3.88 -14.08 30.67
N GLY A 334 -3.39 -13.09 29.92
CA GLY A 334 -4.08 -11.84 29.59
C GLY A 334 -3.37 -10.59 30.13
N THR A 335 -4.14 -9.52 30.39
CA THR A 335 -3.61 -8.34 31.11
C THR A 335 -3.47 -8.66 32.60
N GLU A 336 -2.28 -8.39 33.17
CA GLU A 336 -1.95 -8.67 34.56
C GLU A 336 -1.81 -7.39 35.40
N ILE A 337 -2.40 -7.40 36.59
CA ILE A 337 -2.29 -6.30 37.57
C ILE A 337 -2.04 -6.82 38.98
N CYS A 338 -1.33 -6.02 39.78
CA CYS A 338 -1.19 -6.26 41.21
C CYS A 338 -2.52 -6.07 41.93
N LEU A 339 -2.89 -7.06 42.74
CA LEU A 339 -3.98 -6.97 43.72
C LEU A 339 -3.49 -7.55 45.05
N SER A 340 -3.45 -6.73 46.10
CA SER A 340 -2.97 -7.11 47.43
C SER A 340 -1.55 -7.72 47.43
N GLN A 341 -0.65 -7.18 46.61
CA GLN A 341 0.73 -7.63 46.40
C GLN A 341 0.89 -9.02 45.74
N VAL A 342 -0.16 -9.48 45.04
CA VAL A 342 -0.09 -10.67 44.17
C VAL A 342 -0.36 -10.21 42.74
N CYS A 343 0.44 -10.64 41.77
CA CYS A 343 0.16 -10.40 40.36
C CYS A 343 -1.03 -11.26 39.93
N THR A 344 -2.02 -10.66 39.27
CA THR A 344 -3.30 -11.30 38.95
C THR A 344 -3.78 -10.94 37.55
N ASN A 345 -3.98 -11.97 36.72
CA ASN A 345 -4.58 -11.81 35.41
C ASN A 345 -6.07 -11.43 35.47
N GLN A 346 -6.51 -10.63 34.50
CA GLN A 346 -7.90 -10.24 34.33
C GLN A 346 -8.76 -11.29 33.60
N ASN A 347 -8.18 -12.45 33.28
CA ASN A 347 -8.82 -13.53 32.50
C ASN A 347 -9.29 -13.06 31.11
N ASP A 348 -8.49 -12.19 30.50
CA ASP A 348 -8.69 -11.60 29.17
C ASP A 348 -7.48 -11.96 28.28
N PRO A 349 -7.36 -13.24 27.84
CA PRO A 349 -6.19 -13.76 27.15
C PRO A 349 -6.03 -13.12 25.75
N PRO A 350 -4.80 -13.03 25.21
CA PRO A 350 -4.57 -12.40 23.92
C PRO A 350 -5.30 -13.15 22.79
N ASP A 351 -5.97 -12.39 21.92
CA ASP A 351 -6.57 -12.92 20.71
C ASP A 351 -5.48 -13.25 19.67
N CYS A 352 -5.05 -14.51 19.67
CA CYS A 352 -4.12 -15.06 18.69
C CYS A 352 -4.81 -15.54 17.40
N SER A 353 -6.04 -15.11 17.09
CA SER A 353 -6.67 -15.44 15.81
C SER A 353 -5.99 -14.72 14.64
N THR A 354 -6.21 -15.23 13.43
CA THR A 354 -5.67 -14.68 12.18
C THR A 354 -6.74 -14.70 11.10
N ALA A 355 -6.66 -13.76 10.16
CA ALA A 355 -7.54 -13.71 8.99
C ALA A 355 -7.07 -14.61 7.84
N ASP A 356 -5.85 -15.13 7.90
CA ASP A 356 -5.30 -16.05 6.90
C ASP A 356 -5.80 -17.49 7.20
N PRO A 357 -6.55 -18.14 6.28
CA PRO A 357 -7.08 -19.50 6.51
C PRO A 357 -5.99 -20.58 6.52
N CYS A 358 -4.78 -20.27 6.03
CA CYS A 358 -3.65 -21.18 5.96
C CYS A 358 -2.63 -21.04 7.09
N VAL A 359 -2.92 -20.15 8.05
CA VAL A 359 -2.15 -19.99 9.28
C VAL A 359 -3.08 -20.27 10.46
N GLN A 360 -2.65 -21.10 11.41
CA GLN A 360 -3.30 -21.23 12.69
C GLN A 360 -2.48 -20.50 13.75
N GLY A 361 -3.08 -19.49 14.37
CA GLY A 361 -2.54 -18.87 15.57
C GLY A 361 -2.98 -19.61 16.84
N SER A 362 -2.10 -19.68 17.82
CA SER A 362 -2.35 -20.22 19.16
C SER A 362 -1.41 -19.56 20.16
N CYS A 363 -1.72 -19.63 21.46
CA CYS A 363 -0.82 -19.08 22.49
C CYS A 363 0.04 -20.18 23.13
N GLU A 364 1.35 -20.04 23.04
CA GLU A 364 2.34 -20.93 23.69
C GLU A 364 2.94 -20.25 24.93
N GLN A 365 2.94 -20.98 26.05
CA GLN A 365 3.46 -20.47 27.33
C GLN A 365 4.93 -20.05 27.21
N GLY A 366 5.24 -18.83 27.65
CA GLY A 366 6.57 -18.22 27.56
C GLY A 366 6.95 -17.65 26.18
N THR A 367 6.11 -17.82 25.14
CA THR A 367 6.33 -17.23 23.80
C THR A 367 5.20 -16.27 23.40
N GLY A 368 3.98 -16.47 23.89
CA GLY A 368 2.80 -15.69 23.51
C GLY A 368 2.13 -16.27 22.27
N CYS A 369 1.50 -15.41 21.46
CA CYS A 369 0.86 -15.84 20.21
C CYS A 369 1.92 -16.33 19.20
N VAL A 370 1.91 -17.63 18.94
CA VAL A 370 2.64 -18.25 17.83
C VAL A 370 1.70 -18.49 16.65
N TYR A 371 2.24 -18.42 15.44
CA TYR A 371 1.50 -18.60 14.20
C TYR A 371 2.19 -19.68 13.39
N VAL A 372 1.49 -20.80 13.17
CA VAL A 372 2.00 -21.96 12.44
C VAL A 372 1.21 -22.17 11.14
N PRO A 373 1.86 -22.52 10.03
CA PRO A 373 1.16 -23.00 8.84
C PRO A 373 0.23 -24.17 9.20
N VAL A 374 -1.00 -24.15 8.69
CA VAL A 374 -1.85 -25.35 8.71
C VAL A 374 -1.24 -26.42 7.80
N GLN A 375 -1.68 -27.67 7.95
CA GLN A 375 -1.16 -28.77 7.14
C GLN A 375 -1.31 -28.50 5.64
N ASP A 376 -0.25 -28.72 4.85
CA ASP A 376 -0.30 -28.68 3.39
C ASP A 376 -1.45 -29.58 2.87
N GLY A 377 -2.21 -29.06 1.90
CA GLY A 377 -3.40 -29.72 1.36
C GLY A 377 -4.70 -29.50 2.16
N THR A 378 -4.67 -28.73 3.25
CA THR A 378 -5.90 -28.19 3.88
C THR A 378 -6.62 -27.29 2.89
N ALA A 379 -7.94 -27.48 2.71
CA ALA A 379 -8.74 -26.62 1.83
C ALA A 379 -8.85 -25.19 2.38
N CYS A 380 -8.71 -24.20 1.51
CA CYS A 380 -8.84 -22.78 1.82
C CYS A 380 -9.66 -22.07 0.72
N ASP A 381 -9.62 -20.74 0.69
CA ASP A 381 -10.25 -19.89 -0.32
C ASP A 381 -9.38 -18.64 -0.49
N ASN A 382 -8.81 -18.45 -1.68
CA ASN A 382 -7.95 -17.33 -2.04
C ASN A 382 -8.75 -16.13 -2.58
N ASN A 383 -10.05 -16.31 -2.81
CA ASN A 383 -11.01 -15.40 -3.46
C ASN A 383 -10.88 -15.25 -4.99
N ASP A 384 -10.19 -16.17 -5.66
CA ASP A 384 -10.27 -16.38 -7.11
C ASP A 384 -11.23 -17.54 -7.42
N ALA A 385 -12.24 -17.27 -8.25
CA ALA A 385 -13.24 -18.24 -8.70
C ALA A 385 -12.91 -18.83 -10.09
N CYS A 386 -11.69 -18.60 -10.60
CA CYS A 386 -11.23 -18.99 -11.94
C CYS A 386 -10.08 -20.00 -11.95
N ASP A 387 -9.62 -20.46 -10.79
CA ASP A 387 -8.59 -21.48 -10.66
C ASP A 387 -9.14 -22.82 -10.12
N GLY A 388 -8.24 -23.78 -9.92
CA GLY A 388 -8.58 -25.10 -9.38
C GLY A 388 -8.66 -25.09 -7.84
N PRO A 389 -9.19 -26.16 -7.21
CA PRO A 389 -9.48 -26.18 -5.77
C PRO A 389 -8.31 -25.72 -4.90
N ASP A 390 -8.61 -24.72 -4.08
CA ASP A 390 -7.65 -24.05 -3.21
C ASP A 390 -7.15 -24.93 -2.08
N THR A 391 -5.83 -24.90 -1.87
CA THR A 391 -5.18 -25.61 -0.78
C THR A 391 -4.04 -24.79 -0.18
N CYS A 392 -3.88 -24.91 1.12
CA CYS A 392 -2.72 -24.36 1.81
C CYS A 392 -1.45 -25.07 1.36
N GLN A 393 -0.43 -24.30 1.00
CA GLN A 393 0.94 -24.80 0.78
C GLN A 393 1.93 -23.85 1.45
N GLY A 394 2.71 -24.35 2.41
CA GLY A 394 3.72 -23.58 3.13
C GLY A 394 3.17 -22.41 3.97
N GLY A 395 1.87 -22.43 4.29
CA GLY A 395 1.16 -21.36 5.01
C GLY A 395 0.53 -20.28 4.13
N ILE A 396 0.52 -20.46 2.81
CA ILE A 396 -0.16 -19.57 1.84
C ILE A 396 -1.32 -20.35 1.20
N CYS A 397 -2.46 -19.71 0.97
CA CYS A 397 -3.54 -20.32 0.18
C CYS A 397 -3.20 -20.28 -1.31
N THR A 398 -3.25 -21.44 -1.98
CA THR A 398 -2.84 -21.60 -3.37
C THR A 398 -3.69 -22.65 -4.11
N SER A 399 -4.12 -22.32 -5.32
CA SER A 399 -4.86 -23.24 -6.18
C SER A 399 -4.02 -24.44 -6.61
N SER A 400 -4.56 -25.65 -6.45
CA SER A 400 -3.85 -26.92 -6.70
C SER A 400 -4.23 -27.64 -8.00
N GLY A 401 -5.13 -27.05 -8.79
CA GLY A 401 -5.68 -27.66 -10.02
C GLY A 401 -5.51 -26.81 -11.27
N GLU A 402 -5.96 -27.36 -12.39
CA GLU A 402 -6.07 -26.64 -13.67
C GLU A 402 -7.07 -25.46 -13.54
N PRO A 403 -6.89 -24.37 -14.31
CA PRO A 403 -7.84 -23.26 -14.35
C PRO A 403 -9.27 -23.68 -14.70
N LEU A 404 -10.26 -22.93 -14.22
CA LEU A 404 -11.67 -23.17 -14.50
C LEU A 404 -11.92 -23.00 -16.01
N ASN A 405 -12.25 -24.09 -16.70
CA ASN A 405 -12.62 -24.03 -18.10
C ASN A 405 -14.00 -23.40 -18.27
N CYS A 406 -14.06 -22.25 -18.92
CA CYS A 406 -15.28 -21.49 -19.18
C CYS A 406 -15.85 -21.67 -20.60
N ASP A 407 -15.20 -22.47 -21.46
CA ASP A 407 -15.68 -22.83 -22.81
C ASP A 407 -17.11 -23.37 -22.75
N ASP A 408 -18.09 -22.58 -23.22
CA ASP A 408 -19.51 -22.97 -23.27
C ASP A 408 -19.88 -23.75 -24.54
N GLY A 409 -18.89 -24.04 -25.39
CA GLY A 409 -19.03 -24.82 -26.62
C GLY A 409 -19.69 -24.07 -27.78
N ASN A 410 -19.98 -22.77 -27.64
CA ASN A 410 -20.62 -21.96 -28.66
C ASN A 410 -19.59 -21.01 -29.32
N PRO A 411 -19.25 -21.18 -30.62
CA PRO A 411 -18.25 -20.35 -31.31
C PRO A 411 -18.67 -18.88 -31.50
N CYS A 412 -19.88 -18.50 -31.05
CA CYS A 412 -20.39 -17.14 -31.05
C CYS A 412 -20.40 -16.48 -29.66
N THR A 413 -19.77 -17.11 -28.68
CA THR A 413 -19.39 -16.52 -27.40
C THR A 413 -17.86 -16.42 -27.29
N SER A 414 -17.39 -15.46 -26.50
CA SER A 414 -16.00 -15.38 -26.04
C SER A 414 -16.00 -15.61 -24.55
N ASP A 415 -15.33 -16.68 -24.13
CA ASP A 415 -15.31 -17.13 -22.75
C ASP A 415 -14.24 -16.39 -21.95
N GLU A 416 -14.69 -15.63 -20.95
CA GLU A 416 -13.85 -14.94 -20.00
C GLU A 416 -14.12 -15.49 -18.60
N CYS A 417 -13.12 -15.44 -17.73
CA CYS A 417 -13.31 -15.72 -16.32
C CYS A 417 -12.93 -14.49 -15.48
N ASN A 418 -13.79 -14.12 -14.53
CA ASN A 418 -13.56 -13.03 -13.59
C ASN A 418 -13.29 -13.62 -12.21
N PRO A 419 -12.09 -13.43 -11.62
CA PRO A 419 -11.75 -13.95 -10.30
C PRO A 419 -12.81 -13.72 -9.22
N ALA A 420 -13.52 -12.58 -9.24
CA ALA A 420 -14.55 -12.29 -8.25
C ALA A 420 -15.94 -12.93 -8.51
N THR A 421 -16.18 -13.54 -9.68
CA THR A 421 -17.51 -14.06 -10.07
C THR A 421 -17.53 -15.37 -10.88
N GLY A 422 -16.37 -15.93 -11.22
CA GLY A 422 -16.23 -17.10 -12.09
C GLY A 422 -16.47 -16.80 -13.58
N CYS A 423 -16.81 -17.84 -14.34
CA CYS A 423 -17.04 -17.78 -15.78
C CYS A 423 -18.16 -16.81 -16.20
N PHE A 424 -17.93 -16.10 -17.29
CA PHE A 424 -18.96 -15.35 -17.99
C PHE A 424 -18.62 -15.23 -19.49
N HIS A 425 -19.62 -15.35 -20.34
CA HIS A 425 -19.42 -15.44 -21.78
C HIS A 425 -20.02 -14.19 -22.43
N ARG A 426 -19.29 -13.51 -23.32
CA ARG A 426 -19.81 -12.37 -24.10
C ARG A 426 -20.12 -12.81 -25.52
N SER A 427 -21.21 -12.34 -26.11
CA SER A 427 -21.45 -12.57 -27.54
C SER A 427 -20.38 -11.88 -28.40
N VAL A 428 -19.84 -12.58 -29.40
CA VAL A 428 -18.93 -11.99 -30.38
C VAL A 428 -19.68 -11.06 -31.35
N GLU A 429 -18.95 -10.31 -32.21
CA GLU A 429 -19.56 -9.36 -33.14
C GLU A 429 -20.44 -10.09 -34.20
N ASP A 430 -21.65 -9.58 -34.42
CA ASP A 430 -22.59 -10.11 -35.43
C ASP A 430 -21.92 -10.10 -36.83
N GLY A 431 -21.95 -11.23 -37.53
CA GLY A 431 -21.26 -11.44 -38.80
C GLY A 431 -19.86 -12.04 -38.68
N THR A 432 -19.35 -12.30 -37.47
CA THR A 432 -18.17 -13.17 -37.27
C THR A 432 -18.46 -14.57 -37.82
N SER A 433 -17.54 -15.15 -38.60
CA SER A 433 -17.69 -16.52 -39.12
C SER A 433 -17.58 -17.55 -38.00
N CYS A 434 -18.56 -18.45 -37.91
CA CYS A 434 -18.59 -19.59 -36.99
C CYS A 434 -18.67 -20.91 -37.78
N SER A 435 -18.90 -22.03 -37.09
CA SER A 435 -19.40 -23.26 -37.72
C SER A 435 -20.12 -24.12 -36.68
N ASP A 436 -21.27 -24.69 -37.05
CA ASP A 436 -22.00 -25.71 -36.29
C ASP A 436 -21.60 -27.15 -36.69
N GLY A 437 -20.92 -27.29 -37.84
CA GLY A 437 -20.38 -28.55 -38.33
C GLY A 437 -21.17 -29.20 -39.47
N ASP A 438 -22.26 -28.58 -39.95
CA ASP A 438 -22.99 -29.01 -41.16
C ASP A 438 -22.55 -28.20 -42.40
N ALA A 439 -21.64 -28.77 -43.18
CA ALA A 439 -21.13 -28.18 -44.43
C ALA A 439 -22.19 -27.97 -45.53
N CYS A 440 -23.44 -28.42 -45.32
CA CYS A 440 -24.54 -28.32 -46.26
C CYS A 440 -25.53 -27.17 -45.95
N ASN A 441 -25.36 -26.45 -44.84
CA ASN A 441 -26.30 -25.42 -44.39
C ASN A 441 -26.00 -24.00 -44.94
N GLY A 442 -24.84 -23.80 -45.59
CA GLY A 442 -24.47 -22.58 -46.31
C GLY A 442 -23.30 -21.80 -45.70
N GLN A 443 -23.43 -20.48 -45.54
CA GLN A 443 -22.47 -19.68 -44.78
C GLN A 443 -22.92 -19.50 -43.33
N GLU A 444 -22.01 -19.78 -42.41
CA GLU A 444 -22.25 -19.82 -40.97
C GLU A 444 -21.68 -18.55 -40.30
N VAL A 445 -22.55 -17.74 -39.70
CA VAL A 445 -22.17 -16.49 -39.05
C VAL A 445 -22.84 -16.33 -37.69
N CYS A 446 -22.16 -15.62 -36.79
CA CYS A 446 -22.73 -15.27 -35.50
C CYS A 446 -23.82 -14.21 -35.65
N GLN A 447 -24.98 -14.46 -35.03
CA GLN A 447 -26.04 -13.47 -34.86
C GLN A 447 -26.63 -13.56 -33.46
N ALA A 448 -26.64 -12.45 -32.72
CA ALA A 448 -27.15 -12.36 -31.35
C ALA A 448 -26.56 -13.42 -30.39
N GLY A 449 -25.29 -13.79 -30.58
CA GLY A 449 -24.59 -14.78 -29.75
C GLY A 449 -24.90 -16.24 -30.08
N GLN A 450 -25.50 -16.55 -31.23
CA GLN A 450 -25.70 -17.90 -31.74
C GLN A 450 -25.09 -18.03 -33.14
N CYS A 451 -24.56 -19.21 -33.47
CA CYS A 451 -24.17 -19.50 -34.86
C CYS A 451 -25.45 -19.74 -35.68
N VAL A 452 -25.59 -19.04 -36.81
CA VAL A 452 -26.71 -19.19 -37.74
C VAL A 452 -26.20 -19.41 -39.16
N SER A 453 -26.79 -20.38 -39.83
CA SER A 453 -26.51 -20.72 -41.23
C SER A 453 -27.40 -19.92 -42.20
N SER A 454 -27.03 -19.92 -43.49
CA SER A 454 -27.74 -19.19 -44.55
C SER A 454 -28.85 -20.04 -45.21
N GLU A 455 -29.17 -19.74 -46.48
CA GLU A 455 -29.86 -20.72 -47.32
C GLU A 455 -28.92 -21.92 -47.55
N PRO A 456 -29.46 -23.17 -47.64
CA PRO A 456 -28.66 -24.38 -47.80
C PRO A 456 -27.74 -24.37 -49.02
N LEU A 457 -26.67 -25.14 -48.96
CA LEU A 457 -25.73 -25.32 -50.06
C LEU A 457 -26.41 -26.07 -51.22
N ASP A 458 -26.63 -25.37 -52.33
CA ASP A 458 -27.14 -25.96 -53.55
C ASP A 458 -26.06 -26.83 -54.20
N CYS A 459 -26.35 -28.13 -54.34
CA CYS A 459 -25.45 -29.15 -54.88
C CYS A 459 -25.90 -29.68 -56.25
N ASP A 460 -26.90 -29.09 -56.90
CA ASP A 460 -27.31 -29.45 -58.27
C ASP A 460 -26.15 -29.14 -59.26
N ASP A 461 -25.52 -30.18 -59.84
CA ASP A 461 -24.44 -30.00 -60.83
C ASP A 461 -24.97 -29.73 -62.26
N ALA A 462 -26.29 -29.62 -62.39
CA ALA A 462 -27.08 -29.49 -63.60
C ALA A 462 -27.00 -30.70 -64.56
N ASN A 463 -26.48 -31.85 -64.13
CA ASN A 463 -26.49 -33.08 -64.90
C ASN A 463 -27.60 -34.03 -64.42
N ALA A 464 -28.65 -34.19 -65.22
CA ALA A 464 -29.77 -35.11 -64.96
C ALA A 464 -29.41 -36.62 -65.02
N CYS A 465 -28.12 -36.96 -64.92
CA CYS A 465 -27.58 -38.31 -64.78
C CYS A 465 -26.64 -38.48 -63.56
N THR A 466 -26.64 -37.51 -62.65
CA THR A 466 -26.08 -37.59 -61.30
C THR A 466 -27.22 -37.59 -60.27
N GLU A 467 -27.01 -38.27 -59.14
CA GLU A 467 -27.78 -38.12 -57.91
C GLU A 467 -26.97 -37.20 -57.01
N ASP A 468 -27.43 -35.95 -56.91
CA ASP A 468 -26.78 -34.91 -56.13
C ASP A 468 -27.24 -34.98 -54.68
N THR A 469 -26.27 -35.14 -53.79
CA THR A 469 -26.48 -35.27 -52.35
C THR A 469 -25.54 -34.32 -51.63
N CYS A 470 -25.91 -33.87 -50.44
CA CYS A 470 -24.99 -33.18 -49.55
C CYS A 470 -24.87 -33.99 -48.26
N ASP A 471 -23.65 -34.36 -47.90
CA ASP A 471 -23.32 -35.02 -46.64
C ASP A 471 -22.79 -33.96 -45.66
N PRO A 472 -23.45 -33.71 -44.52
CA PRO A 472 -23.07 -32.66 -43.57
C PRO A 472 -21.60 -32.66 -43.16
N ALA A 473 -20.90 -33.80 -43.18
CA ALA A 473 -19.51 -33.90 -42.76
C ALA A 473 -18.48 -33.67 -43.88
N VAL A 474 -18.89 -33.67 -45.16
CA VAL A 474 -17.97 -33.52 -46.32
C VAL A 474 -18.47 -32.61 -47.45
N GLY A 475 -19.72 -32.14 -47.41
CA GLY A 475 -20.33 -31.25 -48.40
C GLY A 475 -20.97 -31.99 -49.59
N CYS A 476 -21.07 -31.30 -50.74
CA CYS A 476 -21.69 -31.84 -51.95
C CYS A 476 -20.99 -33.10 -52.48
N SER A 477 -21.79 -34.08 -52.88
CA SER A 477 -21.37 -35.37 -53.45
C SER A 477 -22.31 -35.78 -54.58
N HIS A 478 -21.77 -35.85 -55.79
CA HIS A 478 -22.48 -36.12 -57.03
C HIS A 478 -22.21 -37.57 -57.46
N THR A 479 -23.24 -38.42 -57.51
CA THR A 479 -23.09 -39.87 -57.79
C THR A 479 -23.74 -40.27 -59.12
N GLU A 480 -23.01 -40.85 -60.07
CA GLU A 480 -23.57 -41.24 -61.38
C GLU A 480 -24.78 -42.21 -61.24
N LEU A 481 -25.90 -41.86 -61.88
CA LEU A 481 -27.11 -42.68 -61.89
C LEU A 481 -26.92 -43.95 -62.76
N PRO A 482 -27.59 -45.08 -62.42
CA PRO A 482 -27.45 -46.33 -63.14
C PRO A 482 -27.73 -46.24 -64.65
N GLU A 483 -26.96 -46.99 -65.44
CA GLU A 483 -27.20 -47.23 -66.87
C GLU A 483 -28.67 -47.58 -67.15
N GLY A 484 -29.32 -46.80 -68.02
CA GLY A 484 -30.74 -46.92 -68.34
C GLY A 484 -31.69 -46.03 -67.53
N SER A 485 -31.23 -45.31 -66.51
CA SER A 485 -32.07 -44.39 -65.70
C SER A 485 -32.67 -43.27 -66.55
N ASN A 486 -33.94 -42.91 -66.33
CA ASN A 486 -34.63 -41.92 -67.16
C ASN A 486 -34.22 -40.48 -66.77
N CYS A 487 -33.61 -39.78 -67.72
CA CYS A 487 -33.08 -38.42 -67.57
C CYS A 487 -33.90 -37.37 -68.35
N GLY A 488 -35.18 -37.66 -68.60
CA GLY A 488 -36.10 -36.79 -69.33
C GLY A 488 -36.21 -37.09 -70.83
N GLU A 489 -37.28 -36.57 -71.45
CA GLU A 489 -37.56 -36.61 -72.90
C GLU A 489 -37.47 -37.99 -73.59
N GLY A 490 -37.58 -39.09 -72.85
CA GLY A 490 -37.43 -40.46 -73.37
C GLY A 490 -35.97 -40.88 -73.61
N ARG A 491 -35.02 -40.16 -73.00
CA ARG A 491 -33.60 -40.52 -72.92
C ARG A 491 -33.30 -41.33 -71.64
N THR A 492 -32.12 -41.92 -71.62
CA THR A 492 -31.59 -42.81 -70.60
C THR A 492 -30.13 -42.47 -70.30
N CYS A 493 -29.73 -42.48 -69.04
CA CYS A 493 -28.34 -42.31 -68.65
C CYS A 493 -27.47 -43.43 -69.21
N GLN A 494 -26.36 -43.05 -69.84
CA GLN A 494 -25.33 -43.89 -70.42
C GLN A 494 -24.00 -43.19 -70.16
N GLN A 495 -23.12 -43.78 -69.33
CA GLN A 495 -21.81 -43.22 -68.92
C GLN A 495 -21.91 -41.77 -68.42
N GLY A 496 -22.74 -41.55 -67.40
CA GLY A 496 -22.97 -40.22 -66.79
C GLY A 496 -23.70 -39.21 -67.67
N LEU A 497 -24.13 -39.58 -68.89
CA LEU A 497 -24.73 -38.66 -69.88
C LEU A 497 -26.12 -39.11 -70.36
N CYS A 498 -26.99 -38.15 -70.63
CA CYS A 498 -28.39 -38.40 -70.99
C CYS A 498 -28.60 -38.69 -72.50
N LEU A 499 -28.68 -39.96 -72.91
CA LEU A 499 -28.69 -40.40 -74.32
C LEU A 499 -29.95 -41.20 -74.74
N PRO A 500 -30.35 -41.22 -76.03
CA PRO A 500 -31.57 -41.91 -76.47
C PRO A 500 -31.55 -43.45 -76.29
N ALA A 501 -32.71 -44.03 -75.96
CA ALA A 501 -32.85 -45.47 -75.70
C ALA A 501 -32.82 -46.35 -76.99
N PRO A 502 -32.06 -47.46 -77.00
CA PRO A 502 -32.05 -48.43 -78.11
C PRO A 502 -33.28 -49.35 -78.11
N SER A 503 -33.67 -49.90 -79.27
CA SER A 503 -34.93 -50.67 -79.42
C SER A 503 -34.82 -51.97 -80.23
N GLY A 504 -35.42 -53.05 -79.72
CA GLY A 504 -35.82 -54.23 -80.51
C GLY A 504 -35.63 -55.62 -79.85
N GLY A 505 -36.64 -56.49 -79.98
CA GLY A 505 -36.50 -57.96 -79.88
C GLY A 505 -37.30 -58.66 -78.77
N CYS A 506 -38.26 -59.52 -79.14
CA CYS A 506 -39.00 -60.39 -78.21
C CYS A 506 -38.55 -61.86 -78.32
N GLY A 507 -38.45 -62.60 -77.21
CA GLY A 507 -38.10 -64.04 -77.20
C GLY A 507 -38.52 -64.77 -75.92
N CYS A 508 -39.06 -65.98 -76.05
CA CYS A 508 -39.83 -66.67 -75.00
C CYS A 508 -39.03 -67.49 -73.96
N SER A 509 -39.46 -67.39 -72.69
CA SER A 509 -39.77 -68.50 -71.76
C SER A 509 -38.66 -69.40 -71.12
N SER A 510 -38.91 -69.72 -69.84
CA SER A 510 -38.68 -71.01 -69.13
C SER A 510 -37.64 -71.11 -67.98
N ASN A 511 -38.19 -71.50 -66.80
CA ASN A 511 -37.70 -72.30 -65.66
C ASN A 511 -36.21 -72.40 -65.25
N GLY A 512 -35.99 -72.31 -63.92
CA GLY A 512 -34.85 -72.90 -63.16
C GLY A 512 -34.26 -71.92 -62.15
N THR A 513 -34.49 -71.92 -60.83
CA THR A 513 -34.33 -72.92 -59.72
C THR A 513 -32.89 -73.17 -59.24
N ALA A 514 -32.70 -73.08 -57.90
CA ALA A 514 -31.55 -73.59 -57.12
C ALA A 514 -30.20 -72.84 -57.28
N ASP A 515 -29.28 -72.79 -56.31
CA ASP A 515 -29.35 -73.14 -54.87
C ASP A 515 -28.31 -72.35 -54.04
N GLY A 516 -28.31 -72.48 -52.71
CA GLY A 516 -27.48 -71.66 -51.80
C GLY A 516 -26.07 -72.16 -51.40
N GLY A 517 -25.42 -71.41 -50.50
CA GLY A 517 -24.10 -71.69 -49.89
C GLY A 517 -22.97 -70.76 -50.42
N LEU A 518 -21.82 -70.59 -49.76
CA LEU A 518 -21.37 -70.96 -48.39
C LEU A 518 -20.13 -70.11 -48.03
N MET A 519 -19.83 -69.86 -46.74
CA MET A 519 -18.55 -69.26 -46.32
C MET A 519 -17.36 -70.23 -46.44
N LEU A 520 -16.14 -69.74 -46.76
CA LEU A 520 -14.95 -69.88 -45.87
C LEU A 520 -13.67 -69.14 -46.36
N PHE A 521 -13.08 -68.31 -45.46
CA PHE A 521 -11.64 -68.12 -45.10
C PHE A 521 -10.54 -67.97 -46.20
N THR A 522 -9.54 -67.09 -46.01
CA THR A 522 -8.17 -67.35 -45.47
C THR A 522 -7.26 -66.10 -45.76
N LEU A 523 -6.06 -65.79 -45.20
CA LEU A 523 -5.15 -66.37 -44.17
C LEU A 523 -4.22 -65.30 -43.50
N ILE A 524 -3.34 -65.75 -42.58
CA ILE A 524 -1.99 -65.31 -42.11
C ILE A 524 -1.19 -64.37 -43.06
N GLY A 525 -0.27 -63.46 -42.67
CA GLY A 525 0.52 -63.17 -41.43
C GLY A 525 2.00 -62.82 -41.83
N LEU A 526 3.01 -62.44 -41.01
CA LEU A 526 3.22 -62.18 -39.56
C LEU A 526 4.62 -61.46 -39.36
N LEU A 527 5.17 -61.40 -38.13
CA LEU A 527 6.57 -61.02 -37.69
C LEU A 527 6.85 -59.51 -37.38
N LEU A 528 7.07 -59.09 -36.11
CA LEU A 528 8.30 -59.05 -35.24
C LEU A 528 9.17 -57.76 -35.39
N ALA A 529 9.83 -57.17 -34.36
CA ALA A 529 9.77 -57.34 -32.88
C ALA A 529 10.63 -56.31 -32.10
N THR A 530 10.19 -55.92 -30.87
CA THR A 530 11.01 -55.42 -29.71
C THR A 530 11.84 -54.12 -29.91
N ARG A 531 12.27 -53.27 -28.95
CA ARG A 531 12.59 -53.33 -27.50
C ARG A 531 12.93 -51.85 -27.06
N LYS A 532 13.27 -51.42 -25.83
CA LYS A 532 13.49 -51.99 -24.48
C LYS A 532 13.49 -50.85 -23.42
N LYS A 533 12.86 -51.07 -22.25
CA LYS A 533 12.75 -50.16 -21.08
C LYS A 533 11.83 -48.96 -21.30
#